data_AF-A0A1H2SMB3-F1
#
_entry.id   AF-A0A1H2SMB3-F1
#
_cell.length_a   1.000
_cell.length_b   1.000
_cell.length_c   1.000
_cell.angle_alpha   90.00
_cell.angle_beta   90.00
_cell.angle_gamma   90.00
#
_symmetry.space_group_name_H-M   'P 1'
#
loop_
_entity.id
_entity.type
_entity.pdbx_description
1 polymer ?
#
loop_
_entity_poly.entity_id
_entity_poly.type
_entity_poly.pdbx_seq_one_letter_code
_entity_poly.pdbx_strand_id
1 'polypeptide(L)'
;MALTRHLIRKGMGYSVGYSPTLRKHLLQTVTGIAVRYFEISREEYTTYTQDPSTLDTLATKCKNLGTGSTRFVCSSVPTENTPSQAASYQQLMNG
;
A
#
# COMPACT_ATOMS: atom_id res chain seq x y z
N MET A 1 -12.19 5.91 7.09
CA MET A 1 -10.74 6.01 7.40
C MET A 1 -10.08 4.84 6.69
N ALA A 2 -9.40 5.09 5.56
CA ALA A 2 -9.13 4.07 4.53
C ALA A 2 -8.36 2.81 4.98
N LEU A 3 -7.52 2.93 6.01
CA LEU A 3 -6.75 1.80 6.57
C LEU A 3 -6.96 1.71 8.08
N THR A 4 -7.31 0.52 8.54
CA THR A 4 -7.38 0.17 9.97
C THR A 4 -6.04 -0.40 10.43
N ARG A 5 -5.71 -0.23 11.73
CA ARG A 5 -4.43 -0.67 12.33
C ARG A 5 -3.21 -0.13 11.56
N HIS A 6 -3.24 1.18 11.33
CA HIS A 6 -2.26 1.88 10.51
C HIS A 6 -0.92 2.02 11.25
N LEU A 7 0.15 1.51 10.67
CA LEU A 7 1.51 1.65 11.19
C LEU A 7 2.31 2.54 10.23
N ILE A 8 2.83 3.66 10.75
CA ILE A 8 3.55 4.65 9.96
C ILE A 8 5.05 4.50 10.18
N ARG A 9 5.81 4.27 9.11
CA ARG A 9 7.28 4.21 9.13
C ARG A 9 7.85 5.50 8.56
N LYS A 10 7.79 6.58 9.35
CA LYS A 10 8.15 7.95 8.89
C LYS A 10 9.54 8.03 8.25
N GLY A 11 10.55 7.37 8.82
CA GLY A 11 11.92 7.36 8.28
C GLY A 11 12.08 6.68 6.92
N MET A 12 11.14 5.82 6.52
CA MET A 12 11.15 5.08 5.25
C MET A 12 10.07 5.56 4.28
N GLY A 13 9.25 6.53 4.68
CA GLY A 13 8.20 7.13 3.84
C GLY A 13 7.17 6.14 3.32
N TYR A 14 6.75 5.17 4.14
CA TYR A 14 5.63 4.28 3.85
C TYR A 14 4.78 4.05 5.11
N SER A 15 3.61 3.48 4.91
CA SER A 15 2.74 3.02 5.98
C SER A 15 2.03 1.73 5.60
N VAL A 16 1.60 0.95 6.57
CA VAL A 16 0.85 -0.29 6.33
C VAL A 16 -0.44 -0.34 7.14
N GLY A 17 -1.44 -1.06 6.65
CA GLY A 17 -2.70 -1.27 7.36
C GLY A 17 -3.63 -2.22 6.62
N TYR A 18 -4.78 -2.51 7.22
CA TYR A 18 -5.81 -3.36 6.60
C TYR A 18 -6.96 -2.51 6.06
N SER A 19 -7.34 -2.73 4.80
CA SER A 19 -8.54 -2.15 4.19
C SER A 19 -9.71 -3.13 4.35
N PRO A 20 -10.76 -2.79 5.12
CA PRO A 20 -11.94 -3.63 5.28
C PRO A 20 -12.76 -3.75 3.99
N THR A 21 -12.79 -2.69 3.18
CA THR A 21 -13.54 -2.63 1.92
C THR A 21 -12.92 -3.54 0.87
N LEU A 22 -11.60 -3.49 0.71
CA LEU A 22 -10.87 -4.36 -0.22
C LEU A 22 -10.54 -5.74 0.37
N ARG A 23 -10.71 -5.90 1.68
CA ARG A 23 -10.31 -7.09 2.47
C ARG A 23 -8.83 -7.47 2.32
N LYS A 24 -7.95 -6.48 2.18
CA LYS A 24 -6.50 -6.64 1.91
C LYS A 24 -5.64 -5.94 2.96
N HIS A 25 -4.48 -6.51 3.27
CA HIS A 25 -3.41 -5.74 3.92
C HIS A 25 -2.66 -4.97 2.85
N LEU A 26 -2.47 -3.67 3.09
CA LEU A 26 -1.93 -2.74 2.14
C LEU A 26 -0.69 -2.05 2.70
N LEU A 27 0.28 -1.87 1.81
CA LEU A 27 1.44 -1.01 1.97
C LEU A 27 1.24 0.22 1.10
N GLN A 28 1.16 1.38 1.74
CA GLN A 28 1.04 2.68 1.11
C GLN A 28 2.42 3.32 1.04
N THR A 29 2.83 3.76 -0.15
CA THR A 29 4.03 4.56 -0.35
C THR A 29 3.66 5.93 -0.93
N VAL A 30 4.48 6.93 -0.64
CA VAL A 30 4.37 8.26 -1.24
C VAL A 30 5.63 8.52 -2.06
N THR A 31 5.46 8.85 -3.35
CA THR A 31 6.55 9.22 -4.25
C THR A 31 6.14 10.49 -5.00
N GLY A 32 6.74 11.63 -4.67
CA GLY A 32 6.26 12.92 -5.13
C GLY A 32 4.82 13.16 -4.67
N ILE A 33 3.92 13.43 -5.62
CA ILE A 33 2.47 13.59 -5.36
C ILE A 33 1.68 12.28 -5.44
N ALA A 34 2.31 11.17 -5.85
CA ALA A 34 1.64 9.90 -6.06
C ALA A 34 1.61 9.10 -4.76
N VAL A 35 0.40 8.72 -4.32
CA VAL A 35 0.18 7.75 -3.25
C VAL A 35 -0.19 6.42 -3.89
N ARG A 36 0.65 5.40 -3.69
CA ARG A 36 0.47 4.07 -4.29
C ARG A 36 0.27 3.02 -3.22
N TYR A 37 -0.69 2.13 -3.46
CA TYR A 37 -1.06 1.04 -2.56
C TYR A 37 -0.66 -0.30 -3.16
N PHE A 38 -0.01 -1.11 -2.34
CA PHE A 38 0.49 -2.43 -2.70
C PHE A 38 -0.06 -3.49 -1.76
N GLU A 39 -0.37 -4.67 -2.27
CA GLU A 39 -0.82 -5.79 -1.45
C GLU A 39 0.36 -6.43 -0.72
N ILE A 40 0.18 -6.62 0.58
CA ILE A 40 1.05 -7.39 1.45
C ILE A 40 0.26 -8.52 2.07
N SER A 41 0.95 -9.60 2.42
CA SER A 41 0.34 -10.72 3.12
C SER A 41 0.08 -10.37 4.59
N ARG A 42 -0.79 -11.14 5.25
CA ARG A 42 -1.03 -10.99 6.69
C ARG A 42 0.23 -11.31 7.49
N GLU A 43 1.02 -12.28 7.02
CA GLU A 43 2.29 -12.68 7.61
C GLU A 43 3.28 -11.51 7.52
N GLU A 44 3.44 -10.90 6.34
CA GLU A 44 4.28 -9.71 6.15
C GLU A 44 3.88 -8.55 7.08
N TYR A 45 2.57 -8.32 7.25
CA TYR A 45 2.06 -7.32 8.19
C TYR A 45 2.33 -7.68 9.67
N THR A 46 2.21 -8.95 10.04
CA THR A 46 2.40 -9.42 11.43
C THR A 46 3.87 -9.36 11.81
N THR A 47 4.77 -9.83 10.93
CA THR A 47 6.21 -9.82 11.13
C THR A 47 6.74 -8.41 11.38
N TYR A 48 6.14 -7.36 10.81
CA TYR A 48 6.55 -5.97 11.07
C TYR A 48 6.55 -5.59 12.55
N THR A 49 5.66 -6.16 13.35
CA THR A 49 5.62 -5.88 14.80
C THR A 49 6.85 -6.43 15.54
N GLN A 50 7.56 -7.38 14.93
CA GLN A 50 8.74 -8.05 15.48
C GLN A 50 10.03 -7.61 14.78
N ASP A 51 10.02 -7.57 13.44
CA ASP A 51 11.12 -7.08 12.60
C ASP A 51 10.59 -6.29 11.39
N PRO A 52 10.83 -4.96 11.34
CA PRO A 52 10.38 -4.12 10.25
C PRO A 52 11.21 -4.26 8.95
N SER A 53 12.39 -4.89 8.99
CA SER A 53 13.35 -4.94 7.88
C SER A 53 12.75 -5.53 6.59
N THR A 54 11.85 -6.50 6.74
CA THR A 54 11.16 -7.16 5.63
C THR A 54 10.25 -6.18 4.89
N LEU A 55 9.47 -5.37 5.62
CA LEU A 55 8.62 -4.35 5.02
C LEU A 55 9.43 -3.15 4.50
N ASP A 56 10.53 -2.80 5.14
CA ASP A 56 11.45 -1.76 4.65
C ASP A 56 12.00 -2.14 3.26
N THR A 57 12.41 -3.40 3.09
CA THR A 57 12.86 -3.96 1.81
C THR A 57 11.72 -4.00 0.78
N LEU A 58 10.54 -4.49 1.19
CA LEU A 58 9.37 -4.58 0.32
C LEU A 58 8.89 -3.21 -0.15
N ALA A 59 8.84 -2.23 0.75
CA ALA A 59 8.46 -0.85 0.44
C ALA A 59 9.40 -0.24 -0.60
N THR A 60 10.72 -0.45 -0.45
CA THR A 60 11.73 0.01 -1.39
C THR A 60 11.52 -0.63 -2.77
N LYS A 61 11.30 -1.95 -2.82
CA LYS A 61 11.02 -2.66 -4.07
C LYS A 61 9.75 -2.16 -4.75
N CYS A 62 8.66 -1.98 -4.01
CA CYS A 62 7.40 -1.45 -4.53
C CYS A 62 7.52 -0.01 -5.01
N LYS A 63 8.26 0.86 -4.31
CA LYS A 63 8.55 2.22 -4.76
C LYS A 63 9.29 2.24 -6.10
N ASN A 64 10.32 1.40 -6.23
CA ASN A 64 11.14 1.34 -7.45
C ASN A 64 10.36 0.78 -8.65
N LEU A 65 9.50 -0.21 -8.42
CA LEU A 65 8.67 -0.81 -9.48
C LEU A 65 7.45 0.03 -9.83
N GLY A 66 6.93 0.84 -8.90
CA GLY A 66 5.73 1.63 -9.09
C GLY A 66 4.55 0.79 -9.56
N THR A 67 3.88 1.23 -10.63
CA THR A 67 2.73 0.53 -11.23
C THR A 67 3.09 -0.81 -11.88
N GLY A 68 4.37 -1.06 -12.16
CA GLY A 68 4.86 -2.33 -12.69
C GLY A 68 5.00 -3.44 -11.64
N SER A 69 4.73 -3.16 -10.36
CA SER A 69 4.72 -4.18 -9.32
C SER A 69 3.53 -5.12 -9.49
N THR A 70 3.76 -6.43 -9.40
CA THR A 70 2.67 -7.43 -9.34
C THR A 70 1.78 -7.27 -8.10
N ARG A 71 2.26 -6.51 -7.10
CA ARG A 71 1.53 -6.19 -5.88
C ARG A 71 0.72 -4.89 -6.00
N PHE A 72 0.82 -4.16 -7.11
CA PHE A 72 0.16 -2.87 -7.27
C PHE A 72 -1.37 -3.04 -7.25
N VAL A 73 -2.02 -2.36 -6.31
CA VAL A 73 -3.47 -2.40 -6.13
C VAL A 73 -4.13 -1.19 -6.77
N CYS A 74 -3.66 0.01 -6.42
CA CYS A 74 -4.16 1.26 -6.99
C CYS A 74 -3.26 2.45 -6.61
N SER A 75 -3.51 3.59 -7.25
CA SER A 75 -2.83 4.86 -7.02
C SER A 75 -3.82 6.01 -6.89
N SER A 76 -3.41 7.08 -6.20
CA SER A 76 -4.11 8.37 -6.22
C SER A 76 -4.03 9.10 -7.56
N VAL A 77 -3.14 8.67 -8.46
CA VAL A 77 -2.99 9.25 -9.80
C VAL A 77 -3.89 8.48 -10.78
N PRO A 78 -4.94 9.10 -11.37
CA PRO A 78 -5.92 8.37 -12.18
C PRO A 78 -5.32 7.66 -13.39
N THR A 79 -4.32 8.26 -14.03
CA THR A 79 -3.65 7.70 -15.23
C THR A 79 -2.76 6.49 -14.93
N GLU A 80 -2.46 6.22 -13.66
CA GLU A 80 -1.72 5.02 -13.24
C GLU A 80 -2.60 3.79 -13.07
N ASN A 81 -3.93 3.98 -13.06
CA ASN A 81 -4.88 2.93 -12.76
C ASN A 81 -5.55 2.41 -14.03
N THR A 82 -5.68 1.09 -14.13
CA THR A 82 -6.70 0.46 -14.97
C THR A 82 -8.10 0.71 -14.39
N PRO A 83 -9.19 0.47 -15.14
CA PRO A 83 -10.56 0.66 -14.62
C PRO A 83 -10.84 -0.09 -13.29
N SER A 84 -10.33 -1.31 -13.14
CA SER A 84 -10.49 -2.09 -11.91
C SER A 84 -9.68 -1.52 -10.73
N GLN A 85 -8.49 -0.98 -11.00
CA GLN A 85 -7.67 -0.32 -9.99
C GLN A 85 -8.27 1.04 -9.57
N ALA A 86 -8.89 1.76 -10.51
CA ALA A 86 -9.62 2.99 -10.20
C ALA A 86 -10.83 2.72 -9.30
N ALA A 87 -11.59 1.64 -9.57
CA ALA A 87 -12.66 1.20 -8.68
C ALA A 87 -12.12 0.80 -7.29
N SER A 88 -10.98 0.12 -7.24
CA SER A 88 -10.32 -0.23 -5.97
C SER A 88 -9.90 1.02 -5.17
N TYR A 89 -9.38 2.05 -5.85
CA TYR A 89 -9.05 3.33 -5.22
C TYR A 89 -10.30 4.01 -4.66
N GLN A 90 -11.40 4.05 -5.42
CA GLN A 90 -12.67 4.62 -4.94
C GLN A 90 -13.20 3.86 -3.71
N GLN A 91 -13.19 2.53 -3.72
CA GLN A 91 -13.57 1.71 -2.57
C GLN A 91 -12.68 1.93 -1.35
N LEU A 92 -11.39 2.22 -1.57
CA LEU A 92 -10.44 2.52 -0.49
C LEU A 92 -10.70 3.91 0.12
N MET A 93 -11.04 4.91 -0.69
CA MET A 93 -11.31 6.28 -0.22
C MET A 93 -12.66 6.43 0.46
N ASN A 94 -13.66 5.65 0.06
CA ASN A 94 -15.02 5.69 0.60
C ASN A 94 -15.21 4.82 1.87
N GLY A 95 -14.17 4.10 2.30
CA GLY A 95 -14.17 3.25 3.51
C GLY A 95 -13.66 3.92 4.77
#